data_AF-N9D0G9-F1
#
_entry.id   AF-N9D0G9-F1
#
_cell.length_a   1.000
_cell.length_b   1.000
_cell.length_c   1.000
_cell.angle_alpha   90.00
_cell.angle_beta   90.00
_cell.angle_gamma   90.00
#
_symmetry.space_group_name_H-M   'P 1'
#
loop_
_entity.id
_entity.type
_entity.pdbx_description
1 polymer ?
#
loop_
_entity_poly.entity_id
_entity_poly.type
_entity_poly.pdbx_seq_one_letter_code
_entity_poly.pdbx_strand_id
1 'polypeptide(L)'
;MSCISWVALNGCTPSEKNAEHSSSSKKTSEQQIEQQFKVWKAQQDPHLLADYYQFISQYLKHPPSLMELTTTRNYMPEQCYPKRFAVPPKANWKNVVSSLQLVEKLNRNGYFKTYTITAIYRAPELNKCVGGAGKSKHLSNYAVDFHVLSPKETVEKDRELLIKKMCHFWKVEGKNYKMGLGVYGNNRYHIDTQGYRTWGKDYKSKSSVCLKN
;
A
#
# COMPACT_ATOMS: atom_id res chain seq x y z
N MET A 1 -12.91 -51.72 49.31
CA MET A 1 -13.08 -52.07 47.87
C MET A 1 -13.09 -50.78 47.08
N SER A 2 -12.22 -50.74 46.08
CA SER A 2 -11.92 -49.61 45.21
C SER A 2 -13.05 -49.37 44.20
N CYS A 3 -13.33 -48.12 43.87
CA CYS A 3 -13.81 -47.73 42.54
C CYS A 3 -13.39 -46.28 42.26
N ILE A 4 -12.36 -46.16 41.43
CA ILE A 4 -11.94 -44.93 40.75
C ILE A 4 -12.97 -44.66 39.66
N SER A 5 -13.44 -43.42 39.53
CA SER A 5 -14.05 -42.95 38.28
C SER A 5 -13.72 -41.47 38.05
N TRP A 6 -12.92 -41.27 37.01
CA TRP A 6 -12.65 -40.00 36.35
C TRP A 6 -13.88 -39.54 35.57
N VAL A 7 -14.27 -38.26 35.69
CA VAL A 7 -15.13 -37.60 34.70
C VAL A 7 -14.67 -36.16 34.43
N ALA A 8 -14.14 -36.01 33.21
CA ALA A 8 -14.11 -34.88 32.29
C ALA A 8 -14.19 -33.43 32.81
N LEU A 9 -13.06 -32.73 32.68
CA LEU A 9 -13.02 -31.27 32.48
C LEU A 9 -13.50 -30.94 31.06
N ASN A 10 -14.69 -30.36 30.93
CA ASN A 10 -15.12 -29.69 29.70
C ASN A 10 -14.33 -28.37 29.53
N GLY A 11 -13.23 -28.43 28.80
CA GLY A 11 -12.54 -27.24 28.31
C GLY A 11 -13.31 -26.63 27.13
N CYS A 12 -13.95 -25.48 27.34
CA CYS A 12 -14.42 -24.63 26.26
C CYS A 12 -13.22 -24.13 25.44
N THR A 13 -13.10 -24.56 24.18
CA THR A 13 -12.19 -23.96 23.20
C THR A 13 -12.85 -22.73 22.56
N PRO A 14 -12.27 -21.52 22.65
CA PRO A 14 -12.71 -20.39 21.86
C PRO A 14 -11.83 -20.30 20.61
N SER A 15 -12.28 -20.89 19.50
CA SER A 15 -11.67 -20.64 18.20
C SER A 15 -12.76 -20.52 17.16
N GLU A 16 -13.23 -19.29 16.91
CA GLU A 16 -13.86 -18.87 15.63
C GLU A 16 -14.27 -17.38 15.57
N LYS A 17 -14.21 -16.60 16.66
CA LYS A 17 -14.72 -15.21 16.67
C LYS A 17 -13.83 -14.11 16.07
N ASN A 18 -12.60 -14.42 15.63
CA ASN A 18 -11.62 -13.38 15.25
C ASN A 18 -11.60 -13.00 13.75
N ALA A 19 -12.24 -13.78 12.87
CA ALA A 19 -12.24 -13.48 11.43
C ALA A 19 -13.33 -12.47 11.01
N GLU A 20 -14.51 -12.51 11.66
CA GLU A 20 -15.65 -11.65 11.30
C GLU A 20 -15.45 -10.19 11.74
N HIS A 21 -14.91 -9.96 12.94
CA HIS A 21 -14.64 -8.62 13.48
C HIS A 21 -13.63 -7.83 12.64
N SER A 22 -12.60 -8.50 12.10
CA SER A 22 -11.57 -7.87 11.27
C SER A 22 -12.10 -7.41 9.91
N SER A 23 -12.98 -8.20 9.28
CA SER A 23 -13.55 -7.84 7.97
C SER A 23 -14.60 -6.72 8.07
N SER A 24 -15.43 -6.73 9.12
CA SER A 24 -16.44 -5.70 9.39
C SER A 24 -15.82 -4.34 9.73
N SER A 25 -14.75 -4.35 10.54
CA SER A 25 -13.96 -3.16 10.88
C SER A 25 -13.27 -2.55 9.64
N LYS A 26 -12.62 -3.37 8.80
CA LYS A 26 -11.98 -2.90 7.56
C LYS A 26 -12.99 -2.33 6.57
N LYS A 27 -14.14 -2.99 6.40
CA LYS A 27 -15.21 -2.52 5.50
C LYS A 27 -15.80 -1.18 5.96
N THR A 28 -16.02 -1.04 7.27
CA THR A 28 -16.46 0.23 7.88
C THR A 28 -15.43 1.35 7.67
N SER A 29 -14.13 1.03 7.79
CA SER A 29 -13.05 1.99 7.55
C SER A 29 -12.98 2.46 6.09
N GLU A 30 -13.08 1.56 5.12
CA GLU A 30 -13.07 1.93 3.69
C GLU A 30 -14.26 2.81 3.31
N GLN A 31 -15.46 2.48 3.79
CA GLN A 31 -16.67 3.28 3.57
C GLN A 31 -16.53 4.70 4.15
N GLN A 32 -15.94 4.83 5.34
CA GLN A 32 -15.68 6.14 5.95
C GLN A 32 -14.71 6.98 5.11
N ILE A 33 -13.63 6.37 4.58
CA ILE A 33 -12.67 7.07 3.72
C ILE A 33 -13.36 7.52 2.43
N GLU A 34 -14.23 6.69 1.84
CA GLU A 34 -14.97 7.05 0.63
C GLU A 34 -15.90 8.24 0.86
N GLN A 35 -16.60 8.29 2.00
CA GLN A 35 -17.45 9.43 2.33
C GLN A 35 -16.63 10.71 2.52
N GLN A 36 -15.49 10.63 3.20
CA GLN A 36 -14.58 11.76 3.36
C GLN A 36 -14.01 12.22 2.02
N PHE A 37 -13.70 11.29 1.11
CA PHE A 37 -13.24 11.61 -0.24
C PHE A 37 -14.32 12.37 -1.03
N LYS A 38 -15.60 11.96 -0.93
CA LYS A 38 -16.71 12.67 -1.58
C LYS A 38 -16.83 14.12 -1.09
N VAL A 39 -16.73 14.34 0.22
CA VAL A 39 -16.74 15.67 0.82
C VAL A 39 -15.55 16.51 0.36
N TRP A 40 -14.33 15.96 0.43
CA TRP A 40 -13.11 16.65 -0.02
C TRP A 40 -13.18 17.01 -1.51
N LYS A 41 -13.61 16.06 -2.36
CA LYS A 41 -13.73 16.23 -3.80
C LYS A 41 -14.68 17.37 -4.16
N ALA A 42 -15.80 17.51 -3.44
CA ALA A 42 -16.78 18.58 -3.66
C ALA A 42 -16.24 19.98 -3.34
N GLN A 43 -15.14 20.07 -2.58
CA GLN A 43 -14.48 21.33 -2.22
C GLN A 43 -13.33 21.70 -3.15
N GLN A 44 -12.98 20.83 -4.12
CA GLN A 44 -11.88 21.08 -5.05
C GLN A 44 -12.38 21.70 -6.37
N ASP A 45 -11.47 22.33 -7.10
CA ASP A 45 -11.70 22.68 -8.50
C ASP A 45 -11.93 21.40 -9.33
N PRO A 46 -13.12 21.22 -9.94
CA PRO A 46 -13.40 20.04 -10.75
C PRO A 46 -12.53 19.94 -12.01
N HIS A 47 -12.08 21.07 -12.58
CA HIS A 47 -11.18 21.06 -13.73
C HIS A 47 -9.79 20.57 -13.35
N LEU A 48 -9.24 21.03 -12.23
CA LEU A 48 -7.97 20.51 -11.70
C LEU A 48 -8.00 18.98 -11.50
N LEU A 49 -9.09 18.46 -10.93
CA LEU A 49 -9.25 17.02 -10.71
C LEU A 49 -9.35 16.24 -12.02
N ALA A 50 -10.12 16.74 -12.99
CA ALA A 50 -10.26 16.14 -14.31
C ALA A 50 -8.93 16.15 -15.07
N ASP A 51 -8.23 17.29 -15.10
CA ASP A 51 -6.92 17.45 -15.73
C ASP A 51 -5.89 16.48 -15.15
N TYR A 52 -5.80 16.39 -13.82
CA TYR A 52 -4.86 15.48 -13.17
C TYR A 52 -5.16 14.01 -13.52
N TYR A 53 -6.43 13.61 -13.44
CA TYR A 53 -6.84 12.24 -13.78
C TYR A 53 -6.58 11.90 -15.25
N GLN A 54 -6.95 12.80 -16.17
CA GLN A 54 -6.72 12.63 -17.61
C GLN A 54 -5.23 12.57 -17.92
N PHE A 55 -4.43 13.45 -17.31
CA PHE A 55 -2.98 13.46 -17.49
C PHE A 55 -2.35 12.12 -17.06
N ILE A 56 -2.75 11.54 -15.94
CA ILE A 56 -2.19 10.25 -15.50
C ILE A 56 -2.70 9.10 -16.37
N SER A 57 -3.99 9.13 -16.73
CA SER A 57 -4.65 8.05 -17.47
C SER A 57 -4.06 7.80 -18.86
N GLN A 58 -3.52 8.83 -19.52
CA GLN A 58 -2.90 8.66 -20.85
C GLN A 58 -1.66 7.73 -20.85
N TYR A 59 -1.06 7.47 -19.68
CA TYR A 59 0.17 6.68 -19.57
C TYR A 59 -0.04 5.23 -19.11
N LEU A 60 -1.28 4.83 -18.81
CA LEU A 60 -1.60 3.55 -18.17
C LEU A 60 -2.71 2.84 -18.94
N LYS A 61 -2.65 1.51 -19.00
CA LYS A 61 -3.74 0.70 -19.59
C LYS A 61 -4.91 0.58 -18.62
N HIS A 62 -4.62 0.50 -17.33
CA HIS A 62 -5.57 0.40 -16.24
C HIS A 62 -5.26 1.47 -15.19
N PRO A 63 -5.69 2.73 -15.43
CA PRO A 63 -5.39 3.82 -14.51
C PRO A 63 -6.06 3.62 -13.13
N PRO A 64 -5.38 3.97 -12.02
CA PRO A 64 -5.99 4.00 -10.70
C PRO A 64 -7.14 5.00 -10.65
N SER A 65 -8.13 4.78 -9.79
CA SER A 65 -9.20 5.76 -9.64
C SER A 65 -8.67 7.08 -9.07
N LEU A 66 -9.39 8.19 -9.30
CA LEU A 66 -9.04 9.49 -8.72
C LEU A 66 -8.84 9.41 -7.20
N MET A 67 -9.65 8.62 -6.49
CA MET A 67 -9.51 8.39 -5.05
C MET A 67 -8.15 7.78 -4.70
N GLU A 68 -7.67 6.79 -5.47
CA GLU A 68 -6.35 6.20 -5.24
C GLU A 68 -5.21 7.18 -5.56
N LEU A 69 -5.41 8.04 -6.57
CA LEU A 69 -4.44 9.04 -6.98
C LEU A 69 -4.27 10.18 -5.98
N THR A 70 -5.31 10.49 -5.20
CA THR A 70 -5.35 11.67 -4.32
C THR A 70 -5.49 11.36 -2.84
N THR A 71 -5.50 10.09 -2.42
CA THR A 71 -5.73 9.71 -1.01
C THR A 71 -4.56 8.91 -0.44
N THR A 72 -4.08 9.31 0.74
CA THR A 72 -3.26 8.44 1.60
C THR A 72 -4.18 7.61 2.50
N ARG A 73 -4.25 6.30 2.22
CA ARG A 73 -5.05 5.28 2.93
C ARG A 73 -4.23 4.43 3.91
N ASN A 74 -2.91 4.64 3.95
CA ASN A 74 -2.06 4.04 4.97
C ASN A 74 -2.56 4.44 6.37
N TYR A 75 -2.37 3.57 7.36
CA TYR A 75 -2.59 3.92 8.76
C TYR A 75 -1.88 5.23 9.12
N MET A 76 -2.60 6.10 9.82
CA MET A 76 -2.10 7.37 10.34
C MET A 76 -2.84 7.71 11.63
N PRO A 77 -2.29 8.56 12.49
CA PRO A 77 -3.01 9.08 13.66
C PRO A 77 -4.27 9.88 13.24
N GLU A 78 -5.32 9.86 14.06
CA GLU A 78 -6.61 10.49 13.73
C GLU A 78 -6.50 11.99 13.46
N GLN A 79 -5.64 12.69 14.20
CA GLN A 79 -5.36 14.12 13.99
C GLN A 79 -4.78 14.44 12.59
N CYS A 80 -4.29 13.42 11.88
CA CYS A 80 -3.79 13.56 10.51
C CYS A 80 -4.86 13.28 9.45
N TYR A 81 -6.04 12.75 9.81
CA TYR A 81 -7.09 12.40 8.85
C TYR A 81 -7.52 13.57 7.95
N PRO A 82 -7.69 14.81 8.45
CA PRO A 82 -8.06 15.93 7.58
C PRO A 82 -7.04 16.26 6.48
N LYS A 83 -5.80 15.76 6.58
CA LYS A 83 -4.68 16.04 5.66
C LYS A 83 -4.47 14.92 4.63
N ARG A 84 -5.30 13.87 4.61
CA ARG A 84 -5.04 12.65 3.82
C ARG A 84 -5.22 12.82 2.32
N PHE A 85 -5.95 13.85 1.90
CA PHE A 85 -6.30 14.09 0.51
C PHE A 85 -5.49 15.24 -0.07
N ALA A 86 -4.91 15.05 -1.25
CA ALA A 86 -4.21 16.12 -1.95
C ALA A 86 -4.05 15.81 -3.44
N VAL A 87 -4.04 16.86 -4.26
CA VAL A 87 -3.56 16.81 -5.64
C VAL A 87 -2.10 17.26 -5.65
N PRO A 88 -1.17 16.54 -6.29
CA PRO A 88 0.21 16.99 -6.41
C PRO A 88 0.29 18.30 -7.22
N PRO A 89 1.28 19.18 -6.95
CA PRO A 89 1.56 20.31 -7.84
C PRO A 89 1.73 19.85 -9.28
N LYS A 90 1.22 20.63 -10.25
CA LYS A 90 1.22 20.26 -11.69
C LYS A 90 2.60 19.89 -12.23
N ALA A 91 3.64 20.59 -11.77
CA ALA A 91 5.04 20.29 -12.11
C ALA A 91 5.49 18.88 -11.71
N ASN A 92 4.84 18.25 -10.72
CA ASN A 92 5.16 16.92 -10.23
C ASN A 92 4.27 15.81 -10.81
N TRP A 93 3.31 16.10 -11.69
CA TRP A 93 2.38 15.07 -12.18
C TRP A 93 3.08 13.94 -12.92
N LYS A 94 4.07 14.26 -13.76
CA LYS A 94 4.83 13.27 -14.53
C LYS A 94 5.69 12.35 -13.66
N ASN A 95 6.04 12.76 -12.45
CA ASN A 95 6.99 12.07 -11.58
C ASN A 95 6.53 10.66 -11.19
N VAL A 96 5.23 10.43 -11.05
CA VAL A 96 4.70 9.13 -10.60
C VAL A 96 4.56 8.13 -11.75
N VAL A 97 4.53 8.61 -13.00
CA VAL A 97 4.13 7.83 -14.18
C VAL A 97 4.93 6.53 -14.29
N SER A 98 6.26 6.61 -14.19
CA SER A 98 7.13 5.43 -14.29
C SER A 98 6.93 4.44 -13.14
N SER A 99 6.63 4.91 -11.94
CA SER A 99 6.33 4.05 -10.79
C SER A 99 5.00 3.33 -10.94
N LEU A 100 3.96 4.03 -11.42
CA LEU A 100 2.65 3.42 -11.74
C LEU A 100 2.77 2.39 -12.87
N GLN A 101 3.50 2.71 -13.92
CA GLN A 101 3.76 1.78 -15.03
C GLN A 101 4.50 0.53 -14.56
N LEU A 102 5.44 0.66 -13.62
CA LEU A 102 6.14 -0.48 -13.05
C LEU A 102 5.20 -1.37 -12.22
N VAL A 103 4.32 -0.78 -11.40
CA VAL A 103 3.29 -1.52 -10.67
C VAL A 103 2.34 -2.25 -11.63
N GLU A 104 1.85 -1.57 -12.67
CA GLU A 104 0.99 -2.17 -13.71
C GLU A 104 1.70 -3.33 -14.44
N LYS A 105 2.99 -3.16 -14.78
CA LYS A 105 3.79 -4.21 -15.40
C LYS A 105 3.87 -5.45 -14.52
N LEU A 106 4.14 -5.29 -13.22
CA LEU A 106 4.22 -6.40 -12.28
C LEU A 106 2.88 -7.12 -12.14
N ASN A 107 1.77 -6.38 -12.10
CA ASN A 107 0.43 -6.94 -12.10
C ASN A 107 0.14 -7.75 -13.38
N ARG A 108 0.40 -7.16 -14.56
CA ARG A 108 0.21 -7.81 -15.87
C ARG A 108 1.09 -9.04 -16.06
N ASN A 109 2.27 -9.06 -15.46
CA ASN A 109 3.19 -10.20 -15.48
C ASN A 109 2.85 -11.26 -14.41
N GLY A 110 1.73 -11.13 -13.70
CA GLY A 110 1.23 -12.15 -12.79
C GLY A 110 1.99 -12.27 -11.47
N TYR A 111 2.73 -11.23 -11.05
CA TYR A 111 3.32 -11.21 -9.71
C TYR A 111 2.23 -11.23 -8.65
N PHE A 112 1.19 -10.43 -8.86
CA PHE A 112 -0.02 -10.37 -8.04
C PHE A 112 -1.23 -10.10 -8.93
N LYS A 113 -2.38 -10.71 -8.61
CA LYS A 113 -3.59 -10.57 -9.42
C LYS A 113 -4.38 -9.30 -9.09
N THR A 114 -4.54 -9.04 -7.80
CA THR A 114 -5.34 -7.92 -7.28
C THR A 114 -4.53 -7.15 -6.26
N TYR A 115 -4.65 -5.83 -6.31
CA TYR A 115 -3.94 -4.90 -5.44
C TYR A 115 -4.74 -3.61 -5.32
N THR A 116 -4.38 -2.81 -4.32
CA THR A 116 -4.99 -1.51 -4.02
C THR A 116 -3.89 -0.50 -3.72
N ILE A 117 -3.90 0.67 -4.35
CA ILE A 117 -2.86 1.70 -4.16
C ILE A 117 -3.13 2.52 -2.91
N THR A 118 -2.38 2.31 -1.84
CA THR A 118 -2.68 2.97 -0.56
C THR A 118 -2.15 4.40 -0.47
N ALA A 119 -1.13 4.79 -1.22
CA ALA A 119 -0.69 6.19 -1.27
C ALA A 119 0.18 6.49 -2.50
N ILE A 120 0.05 7.70 -3.05
CA ILE A 120 0.90 8.20 -4.13
C ILE A 120 1.58 9.51 -3.71
N TYR A 121 0.84 10.61 -3.76
CA TYR A 121 1.33 11.90 -3.31
C TYR A 121 1.03 12.08 -1.83
N ARG A 122 1.99 12.65 -1.10
CA ARG A 122 1.80 13.07 0.28
C ARG A 122 2.21 14.52 0.39
N ALA A 123 1.23 15.39 0.64
CA ALA A 123 1.51 16.79 0.85
C ALA A 123 2.39 17.02 2.09
N PRO A 124 3.22 18.07 2.12
CA PRO A 124 4.18 18.32 3.21
C PRO A 124 3.55 18.29 4.61
N GLU A 125 2.35 18.84 4.77
CA GLU A 125 1.59 18.88 6.02
C GLU A 125 1.20 17.47 6.50
N LEU A 126 0.79 16.58 5.60
CA LEU A 126 0.51 15.20 5.96
C LEU A 126 1.80 14.46 6.31
N ASN A 127 2.86 14.66 5.51
CA ASN A 127 4.14 14.02 5.75
C ASN A 127 4.70 14.38 7.12
N LYS A 128 4.63 15.66 7.52
CA LYS A 128 5.01 16.12 8.86
C LYS A 128 4.12 15.50 9.93
N CYS A 129 2.80 15.49 9.73
CA CYS A 129 1.84 14.98 10.72
C CYS A 129 2.08 13.50 11.07
N VAL A 130 2.40 12.68 10.07
CA VAL A 130 2.65 11.23 10.25
C VAL A 130 4.11 10.90 10.60
N GLY A 131 4.96 11.90 10.87
CA GLY A 131 6.38 11.70 11.14
C GLY A 131 7.15 11.10 9.95
N GLY A 132 6.72 11.39 8.72
CA GLY A 132 7.33 10.89 7.50
C GLY A 132 8.73 11.47 7.27
N ALA A 133 9.58 10.70 6.57
CA ALA A 133 10.94 11.12 6.27
C ALA A 133 10.97 12.42 5.43
N GLY A 134 11.88 13.34 5.75
CA GLY A 134 12.03 14.60 5.00
C GLY A 134 12.46 14.41 3.54
N LYS A 135 13.09 13.28 3.21
CA LYS A 135 13.46 12.89 1.83
C LYS A 135 12.49 11.88 1.20
N SER A 136 11.27 11.78 1.73
CA SER A 136 10.23 10.87 1.23
C SER A 136 9.92 11.13 -0.24
N LYS A 137 9.85 10.08 -1.04
CA LYS A 137 9.52 10.18 -2.47
C LYS A 137 8.05 10.52 -2.73
N HIS A 138 7.18 10.35 -1.74
CA HIS A 138 5.78 10.80 -1.81
C HIS A 138 5.65 12.33 -1.86
N LEU A 139 6.60 13.09 -1.28
CA LEU A 139 6.59 14.56 -1.26
C LEU A 139 6.72 15.19 -2.65
N SER A 140 7.34 14.48 -3.58
CA SER A 140 7.55 14.93 -4.95
C SER A 140 6.84 14.04 -5.96
N ASN A 141 5.81 13.29 -5.51
CA ASN A 141 4.96 12.45 -6.34
C ASN A 141 5.74 11.38 -7.13
N TYR A 142 6.75 10.75 -6.54
CA TYR A 142 7.53 9.69 -7.22
C TYR A 142 7.17 8.27 -6.78
N ALA A 143 6.46 8.13 -5.67
CA ALA A 143 6.27 6.85 -5.00
C ALA A 143 4.84 6.33 -5.08
N VAL A 144 4.72 5.01 -5.04
CA VAL A 144 3.46 4.28 -4.97
C VAL A 144 3.58 3.27 -3.82
N ASP A 145 2.80 3.48 -2.77
CA ASP A 145 2.52 2.46 -1.76
C ASP A 145 1.29 1.68 -2.18
N PHE A 146 1.31 0.35 -2.03
CA PHE A 146 0.19 -0.51 -2.38
C PHE A 146 0.11 -1.75 -1.50
N HIS A 147 -1.10 -2.29 -1.40
CA HIS A 147 -1.40 -3.55 -0.73
C HIS A 147 -1.82 -4.57 -1.77
N VAL A 148 -1.11 -5.70 -1.82
CA VAL A 148 -1.51 -6.87 -2.62
C VAL A 148 -2.60 -7.67 -1.90
N LEU A 149 -3.74 -7.87 -2.57
CA LEU A 149 -4.88 -8.62 -2.05
C LEU A 149 -4.84 -10.11 -2.47
N SER A 150 -4.10 -10.41 -3.54
CA SER A 150 -3.85 -11.77 -4.03
C SER A 150 -2.37 -11.96 -4.35
N PRO A 151 -1.66 -12.91 -3.69
CA PRO A 151 -2.20 -13.87 -2.74
C PRO A 151 -2.75 -13.22 -1.45
N LYS A 152 -3.72 -13.90 -0.82
CA LYS A 152 -4.36 -13.37 0.40
C LYS A 152 -3.34 -13.26 1.53
N GLU A 153 -3.50 -12.25 2.37
CA GLU A 153 -2.63 -11.99 3.52
C GLU A 153 -2.53 -13.20 4.46
N THR A 154 -3.60 -13.99 4.58
CA THR A 154 -3.72 -15.15 5.47
C THR A 154 -3.01 -16.41 4.96
N VAL A 155 -2.48 -16.41 3.73
CA VAL A 155 -1.80 -17.57 3.14
C VAL A 155 -0.29 -17.31 3.12
N GLU A 156 0.36 -17.68 4.24
CA GLU A 156 1.78 -17.41 4.50
C GLU A 156 2.71 -17.84 3.35
N LYS A 157 2.54 -19.08 2.86
CA LYS A 157 3.36 -19.66 1.79
C LYS A 157 3.30 -18.84 0.50
N ASP A 158 2.11 -18.37 0.13
CA ASP A 158 1.95 -17.60 -1.09
C ASP A 158 2.53 -16.20 -0.94
N ARG A 159 2.37 -15.57 0.24
CA ARG A 159 3.04 -14.30 0.56
C ARG A 159 4.55 -14.43 0.46
N GLU A 160 5.14 -15.48 1.05
CA GLU A 160 6.58 -15.73 0.97
C GLU A 160 7.04 -15.91 -0.48
N LEU A 161 6.26 -16.63 -1.29
CA LEU A 161 6.54 -16.79 -2.71
C LEU A 161 6.48 -15.46 -3.46
N LEU A 162 5.48 -14.61 -3.19
CA LEU A 162 5.41 -13.26 -3.75
C LEU A 162 6.64 -12.43 -3.37
N ILE A 163 7.02 -12.41 -2.09
CA ILE A 163 8.21 -11.68 -1.62
C ILE A 163 9.46 -12.16 -2.35
N LYS A 164 9.66 -13.49 -2.46
CA LYS A 164 10.78 -14.07 -3.21
C LYS A 164 10.78 -13.61 -4.68
N LYS A 165 9.64 -13.64 -5.36
CA LYS A 165 9.50 -13.17 -6.75
C LYS A 165 9.81 -11.68 -6.88
N MET A 166 9.27 -10.84 -6.00
CA MET A 166 9.51 -9.38 -6.00
C MET A 166 10.98 -9.06 -5.74
N CYS A 167 11.62 -9.73 -4.78
CA CYS A 167 13.05 -9.57 -4.51
C CYS A 167 13.91 -10.05 -5.67
N HIS A 168 13.56 -11.16 -6.32
CA HIS A 168 14.24 -11.64 -7.51
C HIS A 168 14.15 -10.62 -8.66
N PHE A 169 12.94 -10.10 -8.94
CA PHE A 169 12.75 -9.03 -9.93
C PHE A 169 13.62 -7.82 -9.61
N TRP A 170 13.62 -7.35 -8.36
CA TRP A 170 14.46 -6.23 -7.96
C TRP A 170 15.95 -6.52 -8.18
N LYS A 171 16.45 -7.71 -7.81
CA LYS A 171 17.86 -8.09 -8.02
C LYS A 171 18.26 -8.10 -9.50
N VAL A 172 17.39 -8.59 -10.38
CA VAL A 172 17.67 -8.78 -11.82
C VAL A 172 17.43 -7.48 -12.61
N GLU A 173 16.27 -6.86 -12.42
CA GLU A 173 15.80 -5.74 -13.24
C GLU A 173 15.84 -4.39 -12.52
N GLY A 174 15.94 -4.38 -11.18
CA GLY A 174 15.76 -3.16 -10.40
C GLY A 174 16.75 -2.04 -10.73
N LYS A 175 17.97 -2.38 -11.18
CA LYS A 175 18.94 -1.38 -11.66
C LYS A 175 18.43 -0.65 -12.91
N ASN A 176 17.86 -1.38 -13.87
CA ASN A 176 17.33 -0.82 -15.12
C ASN A 176 16.19 0.18 -14.86
N TYR A 177 15.36 -0.12 -13.87
CA TYR A 177 14.23 0.75 -13.49
C TYR A 177 14.57 1.82 -12.45
N LYS A 178 15.81 1.87 -11.94
CA LYS A 178 16.17 2.66 -10.75
C LYS A 178 15.18 2.40 -9.60
N MET A 179 14.86 1.12 -9.39
CA MET A 179 13.76 0.69 -8.52
C MET A 179 14.13 0.82 -7.04
N GLY A 180 13.42 1.69 -6.35
CA GLY A 180 13.26 1.66 -4.90
C GLY A 180 12.19 0.65 -4.52
N LEU A 181 12.53 -0.38 -3.74
CA LEU A 181 11.59 -1.40 -3.27
C LEU A 181 11.55 -1.48 -1.74
N GLY A 182 10.44 -1.05 -1.14
CA GLY A 182 10.15 -1.28 0.28
C GLY A 182 9.24 -2.50 0.47
N VAL A 183 9.60 -3.40 1.40
CA VAL A 183 8.77 -4.53 1.80
C VAL A 183 8.41 -4.39 3.27
N TYR A 184 7.16 -4.08 3.58
CA TYR A 184 6.72 -3.72 4.94
C TYR A 184 6.10 -4.89 5.72
N GLY A 185 6.00 -6.07 5.08
CA GLY A 185 5.21 -7.20 5.59
C GLY A 185 3.72 -7.05 5.27
N ASN A 186 2.93 -8.07 5.57
CA ASN A 186 1.47 -8.04 5.40
C ASN A 186 1.02 -7.59 4.00
N ASN A 187 1.70 -8.09 2.96
CA ASN A 187 1.45 -7.72 1.56
C ASN A 187 1.52 -6.22 1.23
N ARG A 188 2.17 -5.40 2.07
CA ARG A 188 2.38 -3.98 1.83
C ARG A 188 3.74 -3.73 1.21
N TYR A 189 3.72 -2.97 0.12
CA TYR A 189 4.90 -2.69 -0.68
C TYR A 189 4.99 -1.20 -1.03
N HIS A 190 6.21 -0.76 -1.31
CA HIS A 190 6.52 0.55 -1.84
C HIS A 190 7.34 0.40 -3.11
N ILE A 191 6.98 1.14 -4.16
CA ILE A 191 7.76 1.27 -5.39
C ILE A 191 7.97 2.75 -5.72
N ASP A 192 9.20 3.10 -6.04
CA ASP A 192 9.56 4.31 -6.76
C ASP A 192 10.64 4.02 -7.81
N THR A 193 10.81 4.88 -8.81
CA THR A 193 11.84 4.73 -9.85
C THR A 193 12.93 5.80 -9.76
N GLN A 194 13.37 6.15 -8.55
CA GLN A 194 14.33 7.24 -8.28
C GLN A 194 15.73 6.78 -7.87
N GLY A 195 15.98 5.48 -7.77
CA GLY A 195 17.29 4.92 -7.45
C GLY A 195 17.20 3.45 -7.05
N TYR A 196 18.22 2.66 -7.36
CA TYR A 196 18.27 1.23 -7.05
C TYR A 196 18.55 0.99 -5.56
N ARG A 197 17.50 0.75 -4.77
CA ARG A 197 17.60 0.58 -3.31
C ARG A 197 16.45 -0.26 -2.78
N THR A 198 16.65 -0.83 -1.59
CA THR A 198 15.60 -1.59 -0.91
C THR A 198 15.70 -1.43 0.61
N TRP A 199 14.57 -1.62 1.31
CA TRP A 199 14.45 -1.53 2.77
C TRP A 199 13.30 -2.38 3.29
N GLY A 200 13.33 -2.70 4.58
CA GLY A 200 12.27 -3.45 5.26
C GLY A 200 11.30 -2.57 6.05
N LYS A 201 10.53 -3.20 6.95
CA LYS A 201 9.48 -2.58 7.78
C LYS A 201 9.95 -1.39 8.63
N ASP A 202 11.21 -1.36 9.04
CA ASP A 202 11.80 -0.27 9.84
C ASP A 202 12.38 0.87 8.98
N TYR A 203 12.13 0.86 7.67
CA TYR A 203 12.62 1.84 6.70
C TYR A 203 14.15 1.85 6.52
N LYS A 204 14.86 0.81 6.96
CA LYS A 204 16.31 0.69 6.82
C LYS A 204 16.67 -0.37 5.79
N SER A 205 17.77 -0.15 5.07
CA SER A 205 18.26 -1.14 4.10
C SER A 205 18.68 -2.45 4.75
N LYS A 206 19.27 -2.41 5.95
CA LYS A 206 19.70 -3.62 6.68
C LYS A 206 18.57 -4.60 7.01
N SER A 207 17.33 -4.12 7.08
CA SER A 207 16.17 -4.96 7.35
C SER A 207 15.50 -5.48 6.08
N SER A 208 16.00 -5.10 4.89
CA SER A 208 15.44 -5.56 3.63
C SER A 208 15.54 -7.08 3.53
N VAL A 209 14.38 -7.70 3.30
CA VAL A 209 14.29 -9.14 3.01
C VAL A 209 14.93 -9.50 1.67
N CYS A 210 15.08 -8.53 0.75
CA CYS A 210 15.70 -8.78 -0.55
C CYS A 210 17.23 -8.82 -0.50
N LEU A 211 17.85 -8.33 0.59
CA LEU A 211 19.30 -8.42 0.79
C LEU A 211 19.72 -9.65 1.57
N LYS A 212 18.77 -10.41 2.13
CA LYS A 212 19.05 -11.71 2.74
C LYS A 212 19.30 -12.73 1.63
N ASN A 213 20.29 -13.59 1.84
CA ASN A 213 20.62 -14.70 0.94
C ASN A 213 19.55 -15.79 1.02
#